data_AF-A0A8B6EL23-F1
#
_entry.id   AF-A0A8B6EL23-F1
#
_cell.length_a   1.000
_cell.length_b   1.000
_cell.length_c   1.000
_cell.angle_alpha   90.00
_cell.angle_beta   90.00
_cell.angle_gamma   90.00
#
_symmetry.space_group_name_H-M   'P 1'
#
loop_
_entity.id
_entity.type
_entity.pdbx_description
1 polymer ?
#
loop_
_entity_poly.entity_id
_entity_poly.type
_entity_poly.pdbx_seq_one_letter_code
_entity_poly.pdbx_strand_id
1 'polypeptide(L)'
;MKGHVENKSKCAEHCSTYSLSDPTSKCFSDKCDHDHDQSCDDCSTTGVLRIQFMLDAVSSVRKAIPADIQEEITHDLQISTLNLSTWKAHCIRTVHQEQARRDVLLQLKSHQCLIVMDWAMKFLPIKHRETQADFYGKKGIGWHISSVITTSQILGESPATPTDKFDVQTFVHILQLGTQGWFSVAHILTDLLNQLSVRTTVKEVFLKSDNAGCYHCAPLLSFIQHLNSCSSIKVLQYNFSEAQSGKDICDAKTAHCKMHMIRYSGEGHDIVTPQDMRAALHANGGVKGVLASVVSVDRGQSTREKNGVQNSQHQSNE
;
A
#
# COMPACT_ATOMS: atom_id res chain seq x y z
N MET A 1 4.21 16.72 -14.01
CA MET A 1 4.64 16.61 -12.59
C MET A 1 5.35 15.28 -12.29
N LYS A 2 4.68 14.13 -12.09
CA LYS A 2 5.35 12.87 -11.66
C LYS A 2 6.58 12.48 -12.53
N GLY A 3 6.48 12.63 -13.84
CA GLY A 3 7.59 12.33 -14.76
C GLY A 3 8.77 13.31 -14.74
N HIS A 4 8.66 14.43 -14.01
CA HIS A 4 9.74 15.42 -13.88
C HIS A 4 10.46 15.32 -12.53
N VAL A 5 9.94 14.52 -11.58
CA VAL A 5 10.50 14.43 -10.22
C VAL A 5 11.74 13.56 -10.23
N GLU A 6 12.82 14.07 -9.65
CA GLU A 6 14.11 13.41 -9.53
C GLU A 6 14.70 13.64 -8.13
N ASN A 7 15.64 12.79 -7.69
CA ASN A 7 16.29 12.99 -6.39
C ASN A 7 17.07 14.30 -6.31
N LYS A 8 17.79 14.64 -7.38
CA LYS A 8 18.54 15.90 -7.51
C LYS A 8 18.09 16.60 -8.77
N SER A 9 17.38 17.72 -8.63
CA SER A 9 16.88 18.50 -9.75
C SER A 9 17.18 19.97 -9.51
N LYS A 10 17.58 20.69 -10.57
CA LYS A 10 17.73 22.15 -10.50
C LYS A 10 16.40 22.90 -10.34
N CYS A 11 15.27 22.21 -10.48
CA CYS A 11 13.97 22.77 -10.16
C CYS A 11 13.54 22.32 -8.77
N ALA A 12 13.31 23.28 -7.86
CA ALA A 12 12.91 23.02 -6.48
C ALA A 12 11.67 22.11 -6.38
N GLU A 13 10.66 22.37 -7.22
CA GLU A 13 9.41 21.58 -7.25
C GLU A 13 9.60 20.14 -7.75
N HIS A 14 10.72 19.85 -8.41
CA HIS A 14 11.04 18.54 -8.96
C HIS A 14 12.06 17.77 -8.13
N CYS A 15 12.86 18.45 -7.30
CA CYS A 15 13.84 17.81 -6.44
C CYS A 15 13.14 17.20 -5.23
N SER A 16 13.11 15.87 -5.16
CA SER A 16 12.50 15.14 -4.04
C SER A 16 13.28 15.34 -2.74
N THR A 17 14.62 15.37 -2.78
CA THR A 17 15.47 15.63 -1.60
C THR A 17 15.17 17.00 -1.00
N TYR A 18 15.06 18.04 -1.82
CA TYR A 18 14.72 19.37 -1.35
C TYR A 18 13.27 19.46 -0.87
N SER A 19 12.32 19.02 -1.70
CA SER A 19 10.88 19.20 -1.44
C SER A 19 10.35 18.37 -0.26
N LEU A 20 10.99 17.25 0.07
CA LEU A 20 10.60 16.39 1.19
C LEU A 20 11.42 16.63 2.47
N SER A 21 12.45 17.47 2.42
CA SER A 21 13.27 17.77 3.59
C SER A 21 12.50 18.65 4.58
N ASP A 22 12.34 18.17 5.81
CA ASP A 22 11.74 18.93 6.90
C ASP A 22 12.70 20.05 7.37
N PRO A 23 12.30 21.33 7.34
CA PRO A 23 13.18 22.43 7.77
C PRO A 23 13.35 22.50 9.30
N THR A 24 12.49 21.84 10.07
CA THR A 24 12.43 21.88 11.53
C THR A 24 13.04 20.66 12.20
N SER A 25 12.96 19.50 11.55
CA SER A 25 13.46 18.23 12.09
C SER A 25 14.70 17.74 11.37
N LYS A 26 15.86 17.82 12.03
CA LYS A 26 17.13 17.34 11.46
C LYS A 26 17.09 15.86 11.07
N CYS A 27 16.32 15.04 11.79
CA CYS A 27 16.17 13.61 11.52
C CYS A 27 15.36 13.31 10.25
N PHE A 28 14.59 14.29 9.76
CA PHE A 28 13.78 14.19 8.53
C PHE A 28 14.20 15.25 7.50
N SER A 29 15.38 15.85 7.69
CA SER A 29 15.93 16.85 6.79
C SER A 29 17.07 16.26 5.99
N ASP A 30 17.19 16.65 4.73
CA ASP A 30 18.35 16.34 3.90
C ASP A 30 18.80 17.60 3.14
N LYS A 31 20.05 17.64 2.70
CA LYS A 31 20.62 18.81 2.02
C LYS A 31 21.00 18.48 0.58
N CYS A 32 20.63 19.39 -0.31
CA CYS A 32 21.09 19.36 -1.68
C CYS A 32 22.49 19.97 -1.79
N ASP A 33 23.31 19.37 -2.66
CA ASP A 33 24.64 19.83 -3.06
C ASP A 33 24.60 20.65 -4.37
N HIS A 34 23.43 21.12 -4.77
CA HIS A 34 23.16 21.85 -6.00
C HIS A 34 22.15 22.98 -5.76
N ASP A 35 22.16 23.96 -6.66
CA ASP A 35 21.25 25.09 -6.64
C ASP A 35 19.91 24.75 -7.32
N HIS A 36 18.85 25.41 -6.87
CA HIS A 36 17.51 25.29 -7.42
C HIS A 36 17.13 26.54 -8.23
N ASP A 37 17.90 26.81 -9.29
CA ASP A 37 17.82 28.01 -10.13
C ASP A 37 16.87 27.90 -11.32
N GLN A 38 16.27 26.72 -11.56
CA GLN A 38 15.39 26.47 -12.70
C GLN A 38 13.91 26.42 -12.31
N SER A 39 13.07 26.95 -13.19
CA SER A 39 11.62 26.78 -13.16
C SER A 39 11.16 25.86 -14.29
N CYS A 40 10.09 25.10 -14.06
CA CYS A 40 9.47 24.29 -15.10
C CYS A 40 8.22 24.98 -15.65
N ASP A 41 8.19 25.25 -16.95
CA ASP A 41 7.07 25.92 -17.60
C ASP A 41 5.77 25.11 -17.54
N ASP A 42 5.85 23.78 -17.69
CA ASP A 42 4.67 22.90 -17.63
C ASP A 42 4.07 22.86 -16.21
N CYS A 43 4.91 22.77 -15.19
CA CYS A 43 4.48 22.70 -13.79
C CYS A 43 4.15 24.07 -13.19
N SER A 44 4.68 25.16 -13.77
CA SER A 44 4.32 26.54 -13.43
C SER A 44 3.02 26.99 -14.10
N THR A 45 2.70 26.43 -15.28
CA THR A 45 1.43 26.66 -16.00
C THR A 45 0.21 26.22 -15.18
N THR A 46 0.39 25.24 -14.30
CA THR A 46 -0.60 24.79 -13.32
C THR A 46 -0.20 25.16 -11.89
N GLY A 47 0.68 26.14 -11.71
CA GLY A 47 1.32 26.47 -10.43
C GLY A 47 0.52 27.43 -9.54
N VAL A 48 0.83 27.40 -8.23
CA VAL A 48 0.24 28.27 -7.19
C VAL A 48 0.33 29.76 -7.56
N LEU A 49 1.41 30.16 -8.22
CA LEU A 49 1.62 31.54 -8.69
C LEU A 49 0.52 32.04 -9.62
N ARG A 50 -0.07 31.19 -10.45
CA ARG A 50 -1.20 31.59 -11.30
C ARG A 50 -2.48 31.75 -10.53
N ILE A 51 -2.70 30.95 -9.48
CA ILE A 51 -3.85 31.10 -8.61
C ILE A 51 -3.72 32.39 -7.79
N GLN A 52 -2.51 32.73 -7.34
CA GLN A 52 -2.25 34.02 -6.69
C GLN A 52 -2.53 35.19 -7.65
N PHE A 53 -2.10 35.10 -8.90
CA PHE A 53 -2.45 36.11 -9.91
C PHE A 53 -3.96 36.24 -10.12
N MET A 54 -4.71 35.12 -10.11
CA MET A 54 -6.17 35.15 -10.18
C MET A 54 -6.81 35.81 -8.94
N LEU A 55 -6.28 35.54 -7.74
CA LEU A 55 -6.71 36.22 -6.51
C LEU A 55 -6.48 37.73 -6.59
N ASP A 56 -5.30 38.14 -7.07
CA ASP A 56 -4.95 39.55 -7.24
C ASP A 56 -5.84 40.22 -8.30
N ALA A 57 -6.13 39.54 -9.41
CA ALA A 57 -7.04 40.00 -10.44
C ALA A 57 -8.47 40.18 -9.92
N VAL A 58 -8.99 39.19 -9.17
CA VAL A 58 -10.32 39.26 -8.53
C VAL A 58 -10.39 40.42 -7.53
N SER A 59 -9.32 40.64 -6.76
CA SER A 59 -9.23 41.78 -5.85
C SER A 59 -9.23 43.13 -6.58
N SER A 60 -8.65 43.18 -7.79
CA SER A 60 -8.55 44.38 -8.61
C SER A 60 -9.89 44.79 -9.24
N VAL A 61 -10.80 43.84 -9.46
CA VAL A 61 -12.15 44.09 -10.00
C VAL A 61 -13.25 44.13 -8.93
N ARG A 62 -12.86 44.31 -7.66
CA ARG A 62 -13.77 44.31 -6.48
C ARG A 62 -15.02 45.19 -6.61
N LYS A 63 -14.97 46.26 -7.40
CA LYS A 63 -16.12 47.16 -7.61
C LYS A 63 -17.11 46.70 -8.70
N ALA A 64 -16.71 45.73 -9.52
CA ALA A 64 -17.49 45.24 -10.66
C ALA A 64 -18.23 43.92 -10.36
N ILE A 65 -17.91 43.26 -9.25
CA ILE A 65 -18.47 41.96 -8.85
C ILE A 65 -19.24 42.13 -7.53
N PRO A 66 -20.45 41.56 -7.40
CA PRO A 66 -21.17 41.48 -6.12
C PRO A 66 -20.31 40.84 -5.02
N ALA A 67 -20.48 41.30 -3.78
CA ALA A 67 -19.61 40.91 -2.66
C ALA A 67 -19.71 39.43 -2.29
N ASP A 68 -20.91 38.84 -2.41
CA ASP A 68 -21.20 37.42 -2.19
C ASP A 68 -20.47 36.54 -3.22
N ILE A 69 -20.53 36.91 -4.50
CA ILE A 69 -19.80 36.21 -5.57
C ILE A 69 -18.29 36.37 -5.42
N GLN A 70 -17.82 37.53 -4.96
CA GLN A 70 -16.42 37.76 -4.71
C GLN A 70 -15.88 36.85 -3.58
N GLU A 71 -16.66 36.68 -2.51
CA GLU A 71 -16.31 35.81 -1.39
C GLU A 71 -16.22 34.34 -1.83
N GLU A 72 -17.20 33.86 -2.60
CA GLU A 72 -17.22 32.51 -3.17
C GLU A 72 -16.00 32.25 -4.07
N ILE A 73 -15.72 33.15 -5.02
CA ILE A 73 -14.56 33.03 -5.92
C ILE A 73 -13.25 33.02 -5.11
N THR A 74 -13.13 33.89 -4.12
CA THR A 74 -11.93 33.97 -3.28
C THR A 74 -11.74 32.66 -2.49
N HIS A 75 -12.82 32.14 -1.92
CA HIS A 75 -12.80 30.87 -1.20
C HIS A 75 -12.35 29.71 -2.11
N ASP A 76 -12.94 29.59 -3.30
CA ASP A 76 -12.62 28.54 -4.26
C ASP A 76 -11.16 28.61 -4.73
N LEU A 77 -10.63 29.81 -4.97
CA LEU A 77 -9.23 30.00 -5.36
C LEU A 77 -8.27 29.65 -4.21
N GLN A 78 -8.61 29.98 -2.96
CA GLN A 78 -7.82 29.59 -1.80
C GLN A 78 -7.80 28.07 -1.61
N ILE A 79 -8.95 27.42 -1.69
CA ILE A 79 -9.06 25.95 -1.63
C ILE A 79 -8.30 25.30 -2.80
N SER A 80 -8.41 25.85 -4.00
CA SER A 80 -7.67 25.37 -5.18
C SER A 80 -6.16 25.47 -5.00
N THR A 81 -5.67 26.55 -4.38
CA THR A 81 -4.24 26.71 -4.04
C THR A 81 -3.76 25.61 -3.11
N LEU A 82 -4.51 25.35 -2.03
CA LEU A 82 -4.19 24.30 -1.08
C LEU A 82 -4.22 22.91 -1.72
N ASN A 83 -5.25 22.63 -2.50
CA ASN A 83 -5.43 21.35 -3.19
C ASN A 83 -4.28 21.09 -4.18
N LEU A 84 -3.88 22.12 -4.93
CA LEU A 84 -2.76 22.03 -5.86
C LEU A 84 -1.44 21.75 -5.13
N SER A 85 -1.16 22.46 -4.04
CA SER A 85 0.04 22.23 -3.22
C SER A 85 0.06 20.80 -2.66
N THR A 86 -1.08 20.35 -2.11
CA THR A 86 -1.25 18.99 -1.58
C THR A 86 -1.05 17.94 -2.67
N TRP A 87 -1.57 18.18 -3.87
CA TRP A 87 -1.40 17.29 -5.02
C TRP A 87 0.06 17.24 -5.50
N LYS A 88 0.78 18.36 -5.56
CA LYS A 88 2.22 18.39 -5.88
C LYS A 88 3.01 17.58 -4.86
N ALA A 89 2.76 17.82 -3.57
CA ALA A 89 3.41 17.07 -2.49
C ALA A 89 3.12 15.55 -2.58
N HIS A 90 1.87 15.18 -2.86
CA HIS A 90 1.48 13.79 -3.11
C HIS A 90 2.23 13.17 -4.30
N CYS A 91 2.39 13.90 -5.41
CA CYS A 91 3.15 13.43 -6.57
C CYS A 91 4.63 13.17 -6.23
N ILE A 92 5.26 14.08 -5.49
CA ILE A 92 6.67 13.96 -5.08
C ILE A 92 6.85 12.76 -4.14
N ARG A 93 6.00 12.62 -3.11
CA ARG A 93 6.04 11.46 -2.20
C ARG A 93 5.83 10.14 -2.93
N THR A 94 4.91 10.11 -3.90
CA THR A 94 4.67 8.93 -4.73
C THR A 94 5.93 8.48 -5.47
N VAL A 95 6.62 9.41 -6.16
CA VAL A 95 7.83 9.09 -6.92
C VAL A 95 8.96 8.66 -5.98
N HIS A 96 9.13 9.36 -4.85
CA HIS A 96 10.15 9.04 -3.86
C HIS A 96 9.94 7.64 -3.24
N GLN A 97 8.71 7.27 -2.89
CA GLN A 97 8.39 5.94 -2.35
C GLN A 97 8.57 4.83 -3.39
N GLU A 98 8.29 5.09 -4.67
CA GLU A 98 8.59 4.14 -5.74
C GLU A 98 10.09 3.97 -5.96
N GLN A 99 10.87 5.04 -5.82
CA GLN A 99 12.33 4.93 -5.82
C GLN A 99 12.84 4.07 -4.65
N ALA A 100 12.36 4.31 -3.43
CA ALA A 100 12.72 3.49 -2.27
C ALA A 100 12.37 2.01 -2.46
N ARG A 101 11.22 1.69 -3.09
CA ARG A 101 10.86 0.32 -3.44
C ARG A 101 11.84 -0.30 -4.46
N ARG A 102 12.22 0.47 -5.49
CA ARG A 102 13.19 0.02 -6.50
C ARG A 102 14.56 -0.23 -5.87
N ASP A 103 15.01 0.62 -4.98
CA ASP A 103 16.31 0.48 -4.30
C ASP A 103 16.36 -0.80 -3.48
N VAL A 104 15.30 -1.12 -2.72
CA VAL A 104 15.16 -2.40 -2.00
C VAL A 104 15.28 -3.56 -2.98
N LEU A 105 14.50 -3.56 -4.07
CA LEU A 105 14.51 -4.64 -5.06
C LEU A 105 15.88 -4.83 -5.73
N LEU A 106 16.59 -3.75 -6.05
CA LEU A 106 17.90 -3.81 -6.68
C LEU A 106 18.97 -4.40 -5.75
N GLN A 107 18.83 -4.19 -4.45
CA GLN A 107 19.78 -4.59 -3.41
C GLN A 107 19.37 -5.87 -2.65
N LEU A 108 18.26 -6.52 -3.02
CA LEU A 108 17.80 -7.75 -2.39
C LEU A 108 18.89 -8.84 -2.46
N LYS A 109 19.19 -9.44 -1.31
CA LYS A 109 20.05 -10.62 -1.18
C LYS A 109 19.23 -11.91 -1.31
N SER A 110 19.92 -13.05 -1.49
CA SER A 110 19.27 -14.36 -1.66
C SER A 110 18.45 -14.85 -0.46
N HIS A 111 18.75 -14.38 0.76
CA HIS A 111 17.99 -14.68 1.98
C HIS A 111 17.00 -13.56 2.36
N GLN A 112 16.80 -12.58 1.48
CA GLN A 112 15.92 -11.45 1.69
C GLN A 112 14.74 -11.48 0.73
N CYS A 113 13.60 -10.92 1.14
CA CYS A 113 12.48 -10.70 0.21
C CYS A 113 11.75 -9.39 0.50
N LEU A 114 11.05 -8.88 -0.53
CA LEU A 114 10.09 -7.79 -0.38
C LEU A 114 8.68 -8.38 -0.39
N ILE A 115 7.89 -8.05 0.64
CA ILE A 115 6.49 -8.45 0.76
C ILE A 115 5.61 -7.23 0.54
N VAL A 116 4.84 -7.24 -0.55
CA VAL A 116 3.80 -6.24 -0.82
C VAL A 116 2.46 -6.81 -0.34
N MET A 117 1.77 -6.08 0.52
CA MET A 117 0.55 -6.51 1.18
C MET A 117 -0.61 -5.59 0.81
N ASP A 118 -1.76 -6.20 0.52
CA ASP A 118 -2.99 -5.43 0.33
C ASP A 118 -4.27 -6.21 0.67
N TRP A 119 -5.31 -5.48 1.06
CA TRP A 119 -6.66 -5.98 1.13
C TRP A 119 -7.32 -5.93 -0.24
N ALA A 120 -7.66 -7.10 -0.77
CA ALA A 120 -8.52 -7.15 -1.95
C ALA A 120 -9.94 -6.67 -1.61
N MET A 121 -10.61 -6.09 -2.61
CA MET A 121 -12.06 -5.87 -2.54
C MET A 121 -12.75 -7.19 -2.20
N LYS A 122 -13.70 -7.14 -1.25
CA LYS A 122 -14.39 -8.35 -0.79
C LYS A 122 -14.96 -9.15 -1.95
N PHE A 123 -14.73 -10.45 -1.94
CA PHE A 123 -15.30 -11.35 -2.93
C PHE A 123 -16.77 -11.56 -2.60
N LEU A 124 -17.67 -11.24 -3.52
CA LEU A 124 -19.08 -11.55 -3.34
C LEU A 124 -19.29 -13.04 -3.65
N PRO A 125 -19.93 -13.82 -2.76
CA PRO A 125 -20.32 -15.20 -3.05
C PRO A 125 -20.99 -15.34 -4.42
N ILE A 126 -20.65 -16.37 -5.18
CA ILE A 126 -21.23 -16.63 -6.51
C ILE A 126 -21.76 -18.05 -6.51
N LYS A 127 -22.98 -18.23 -7.03
CA LYS A 127 -23.49 -19.55 -7.39
C LYS A 127 -23.50 -19.68 -8.91
N HIS A 128 -23.25 -20.88 -9.43
CA HIS A 128 -23.30 -21.14 -10.87
C HIS A 128 -24.67 -20.77 -11.46
N ARG A 129 -25.75 -21.05 -10.71
CA ARG A 129 -27.11 -20.63 -11.03
C ARG A 129 -27.62 -19.72 -9.93
N GLU A 130 -27.83 -18.47 -10.29
CA GLU A 130 -28.27 -17.45 -9.35
C GLU A 130 -29.38 -16.59 -9.95
N THR A 131 -30.41 -16.33 -9.15
CA THR A 131 -31.49 -15.44 -9.58
C THR A 131 -31.12 -13.98 -9.29
N GLN A 132 -31.75 -13.04 -9.99
CA GLN A 132 -31.50 -11.61 -9.78
C GLN A 132 -31.84 -11.16 -8.35
N ALA A 133 -32.81 -11.82 -7.68
CA ALA A 133 -33.18 -11.53 -6.30
C ALA A 133 -32.10 -11.96 -5.29
N ASP A 134 -31.41 -13.07 -5.57
CA ASP A 134 -30.33 -13.59 -4.71
C ASP A 134 -29.06 -12.71 -4.73
N PHE A 135 -28.96 -11.78 -5.68
CA PHE A 135 -27.82 -10.89 -5.82
C PHE A 135 -27.77 -9.78 -4.75
N TYR A 136 -28.91 -9.38 -4.19
CA TYR A 136 -28.98 -8.21 -3.30
C TYR A 136 -28.52 -8.52 -1.87
N GLY A 137 -27.68 -7.64 -1.31
CA GLY A 137 -27.32 -7.67 0.11
C GLY A 137 -26.31 -8.75 0.55
N LYS A 138 -25.60 -9.37 -0.40
CA LYS A 138 -24.61 -10.41 -0.05
C LYS A 138 -23.47 -9.87 0.82
N LYS A 139 -23.19 -10.60 1.89
CA LYS A 139 -21.99 -10.37 2.70
C LYS A 139 -20.76 -10.85 1.93
N GLY A 140 -19.89 -9.93 1.52
CA GLY A 140 -18.63 -10.28 0.87
C GLY A 140 -17.64 -10.96 1.81
N ILE A 141 -16.84 -11.87 1.25
CA ILE A 141 -15.73 -12.58 1.89
C ILE A 141 -14.49 -11.69 1.86
N GLY A 142 -13.91 -11.43 3.03
CA GLY A 142 -12.66 -10.68 3.16
C GLY A 142 -11.47 -11.57 2.81
N TRP A 143 -10.52 -11.05 2.06
CA TRP A 143 -9.32 -11.78 1.65
C TRP A 143 -8.17 -10.81 1.44
N HIS A 144 -6.99 -11.22 1.85
CA HIS A 144 -5.77 -10.43 1.84
C HIS A 144 -4.76 -11.07 0.90
N ILE A 145 -4.00 -10.24 0.20
CA ILE A 145 -3.00 -10.65 -0.78
C ILE A 145 -1.64 -10.19 -0.29
N SER A 146 -0.70 -11.13 -0.21
CA SER A 146 0.70 -10.86 0.08
C SER A 146 1.56 -11.36 -1.07
N SER A 147 2.10 -10.45 -1.87
CA SER A 147 3.04 -10.79 -2.95
C SER A 147 4.46 -10.74 -2.42
N VAL A 148 5.10 -11.90 -2.35
CA VAL A 148 6.47 -12.09 -1.90
C VAL A 148 7.38 -12.11 -3.11
N ILE A 149 8.32 -11.18 -3.16
CA ILE A 149 9.26 -10.98 -4.26
C ILE A 149 10.66 -11.35 -3.76
N THR A 150 11.26 -12.34 -4.39
CA THR A 150 12.61 -12.86 -4.11
C THR A 150 13.49 -12.74 -5.35
N THR A 151 14.81 -12.73 -5.19
CA THR A 151 15.73 -12.82 -6.35
C THR A 151 15.74 -14.24 -6.90
N SER A 152 15.50 -14.39 -8.21
CA SER A 152 15.65 -15.68 -8.89
C SER A 152 17.14 -16.01 -8.99
N GLN A 153 17.57 -17.09 -8.34
CA GLN A 153 18.92 -17.61 -8.54
C GLN A 153 18.89 -18.58 -9.72
N ILE A 154 19.28 -18.12 -10.92
CA ILE A 154 19.89 -19.04 -11.88
C ILE A 154 21.38 -19.05 -11.56
N LEU A 155 21.85 -20.13 -10.93
CA LEU A 155 23.27 -20.36 -10.71
C LEU A 155 23.96 -20.49 -12.08
N GLY A 156 24.78 -19.50 -12.44
CA GLY A 156 25.72 -19.60 -13.56
C GLY A 156 25.27 -18.99 -14.89
N GLU A 157 24.07 -18.41 -14.99
CA GLU A 157 23.64 -17.72 -16.21
C GLU A 157 23.31 -16.25 -15.91
N SER A 158 23.88 -15.35 -16.71
CA SER A 158 23.50 -13.95 -16.69
C SER A 158 22.04 -13.85 -17.16
N PRO A 159 21.15 -13.16 -16.42
CA PRO A 159 19.73 -13.10 -16.76
C PRO A 159 19.55 -12.57 -18.19
N ALA A 160 18.83 -13.32 -19.02
CA ALA A 160 18.58 -12.96 -20.42
C ALA A 160 17.75 -11.67 -20.53
N THR A 161 16.91 -11.39 -19.53
CA THR A 161 16.14 -10.15 -19.41
C THR A 161 16.05 -9.64 -17.95
N PRO A 162 15.82 -8.32 -17.70
CA PRO A 162 15.62 -7.77 -16.35
C PRO A 162 14.44 -8.41 -15.59
N THR A 163 13.49 -8.99 -16.32
CA THR A 163 12.31 -9.69 -15.80
C THR A 163 12.61 -11.09 -15.25
N ASP A 164 13.72 -11.72 -15.66
CA ASP A 164 14.15 -13.03 -15.14
C ASP A 164 14.86 -12.92 -13.78
N LYS A 165 14.99 -11.70 -13.24
CA LYS A 165 15.71 -11.44 -12.00
C LYS A 165 14.90 -11.78 -10.73
N PHE A 166 13.57 -11.83 -10.82
CA PHE A 166 12.72 -11.95 -9.63
C PHE A 166 11.67 -13.03 -9.74
N ASP A 167 11.55 -13.81 -8.67
CA ASP A 167 10.46 -14.75 -8.48
C ASP A 167 9.40 -14.15 -7.56
N VAL A 168 8.14 -14.29 -7.97
CA VAL A 168 6.98 -13.78 -7.24
C VAL A 168 6.09 -14.93 -6.81
N GLN A 169 5.95 -15.10 -5.50
CA GLN A 169 4.98 -16.00 -4.87
C GLN A 169 3.91 -15.19 -4.15
N THR A 170 2.65 -15.45 -4.46
CA THR A 170 1.51 -14.75 -3.89
C THR A 170 0.82 -15.64 -2.85
N PHE A 171 0.65 -15.12 -1.64
CA PHE A 171 -0.13 -15.74 -0.59
C PHE A 171 -1.49 -15.06 -0.51
N VAL A 172 -2.55 -15.86 -0.47
CA VAL A 172 -3.93 -15.41 -0.36
C VAL A 172 -4.47 -15.91 0.97
N HIS A 173 -4.73 -14.99 1.90
CA HIS A 173 -5.31 -15.30 3.20
C HIS A 173 -6.80 -14.93 3.19
N ILE A 174 -7.66 -15.94 3.17
CA ILE A 174 -9.11 -15.79 3.11
C ILE A 174 -9.66 -15.78 4.53
N LEU A 175 -10.37 -14.72 4.93
CA LEU A 175 -10.91 -14.59 6.28
C LEU A 175 -12.20 -15.39 6.43
N GLN A 176 -12.17 -16.39 7.31
CA GLN A 176 -13.36 -17.05 7.84
C GLN A 176 -14.09 -16.15 8.83
N LEU A 177 -13.33 -15.67 9.81
CA LEU A 177 -13.76 -14.86 10.93
C LEU A 177 -12.77 -13.71 11.08
N GLY A 178 -13.28 -12.50 11.30
CA GLY A 178 -12.45 -11.30 11.43
C GLY A 178 -12.97 -10.11 10.63
N THR A 179 -12.21 -9.02 10.66
CA THR A 179 -12.41 -7.82 9.83
C THR A 179 -11.10 -7.46 9.15
N GLN A 180 -11.16 -6.56 8.18
CA GLN A 180 -9.97 -5.96 7.56
C GLN A 180 -9.30 -4.95 8.50
N GLY A 181 -8.99 -5.36 9.73
CA GLY A 181 -8.37 -4.54 10.77
C GLY A 181 -6.96 -5.02 11.10
N TRP A 182 -6.23 -4.23 11.88
CA TRP A 182 -4.82 -4.48 12.20
C TRP A 182 -4.57 -5.85 12.84
N PHE A 183 -5.49 -6.31 13.69
CA PHE A 183 -5.36 -7.60 14.37
C PHE A 183 -5.38 -8.76 13.37
N SER A 184 -6.21 -8.67 12.33
CA SER A 184 -6.19 -9.66 11.25
C SER A 184 -4.90 -9.59 10.44
N VAL A 185 -4.36 -8.39 10.19
CA VAL A 185 -3.05 -8.22 9.53
C VAL A 185 -1.92 -8.84 10.36
N ALA A 186 -1.94 -8.70 11.69
CA ALA A 186 -0.97 -9.32 12.59
C ALA A 186 -0.95 -10.86 12.47
N HIS A 187 -2.12 -11.49 12.50
CA HIS A 187 -2.24 -12.95 12.31
C HIS A 187 -1.83 -13.40 10.91
N ILE A 188 -2.22 -12.64 9.87
CA ILE A 188 -1.81 -12.89 8.49
C ILE A 188 -0.29 -12.83 8.36
N LEU A 189 0.35 -11.81 8.91
CA LEU A 189 1.81 -11.66 8.87
C LEU A 189 2.51 -12.81 9.61
N THR A 190 1.99 -13.20 10.78
CA THR A 190 2.53 -14.33 11.54
C THR A 190 2.48 -15.63 10.74
N ASP A 191 1.31 -15.94 10.17
CA ASP A 191 1.13 -17.13 9.33
C ASP A 191 2.02 -17.07 8.08
N LEU A 192 2.10 -15.91 7.43
CA LEU A 192 2.95 -15.69 6.26
C LEU A 192 4.43 -15.95 6.57
N LEU A 193 4.97 -15.35 7.64
CA LEU A 193 6.37 -15.55 8.01
C LEU A 193 6.66 -17.00 8.41
N ASN A 194 5.74 -17.66 9.11
CA ASN A 194 5.86 -19.09 9.42
C ASN A 194 5.91 -19.94 8.14
N GLN A 195 5.00 -19.70 7.19
CA GLN A 195 5.00 -20.40 5.91
C GLN A 195 6.28 -20.14 5.11
N LEU A 196 6.78 -18.91 5.09
CA LEU A 196 8.03 -18.56 4.42
C LEU A 196 9.23 -19.27 5.05
N SER A 197 9.27 -19.38 6.38
CA SER A 197 10.38 -20.04 7.09
C SER A 197 10.50 -21.53 6.78
N VAL A 198 9.39 -22.17 6.42
CA VAL A 198 9.33 -23.60 6.06
C VAL A 198 9.62 -23.82 4.58
N ARG A 199 9.15 -22.89 3.72
CA ARG A 199 9.18 -23.06 2.25
C ARG A 199 10.41 -22.46 1.59
N THR A 200 11.14 -21.58 2.28
CA THR A 200 12.21 -20.78 1.69
C THR A 200 13.39 -20.65 2.64
N THR A 201 14.53 -20.19 2.12
CA THR A 201 15.72 -19.85 2.91
C THR A 201 15.70 -18.40 3.42
N VAL A 202 14.60 -17.68 3.25
CA VAL A 202 14.48 -16.27 3.65
C VAL A 202 14.63 -16.15 5.17
N LYS A 203 15.42 -15.15 5.58
CA LYS A 203 15.66 -14.78 6.99
C LYS A 203 15.28 -13.35 7.30
N GLU A 204 15.16 -12.51 6.28
CA GLU A 204 14.95 -11.07 6.43
C GLU A 204 13.92 -10.59 5.41
N VAL A 205 13.01 -9.72 5.84
CA VAL A 205 11.92 -9.21 4.99
C VAL A 205 11.81 -7.70 5.06
N PHE A 206 11.50 -7.13 3.90
CA PHE A 206 11.05 -5.75 3.76
C PHE A 206 9.54 -5.79 3.52
N LEU A 207 8.77 -5.01 4.27
CA LEU A 207 7.32 -4.93 4.11
C LEU A 207 6.94 -3.66 3.35
N LYS A 208 5.90 -3.77 2.51
CA LYS A 208 5.23 -2.63 1.89
C LYS A 208 3.72 -2.84 1.87
N SER A 209 2.95 -1.82 2.25
CA SER A 209 1.48 -1.81 2.18
C SER A 209 0.97 -0.44 1.72
N ASP A 210 -0.35 -0.22 1.66
CA ASP A 210 -0.85 1.16 1.72
C ASP A 210 -0.74 1.73 3.13
N ASN A 211 -1.07 3.01 3.19
CA ASN A 211 -1.20 3.79 4.40
C ASN A 211 -2.58 3.63 5.09
N ALA A 212 -3.33 2.55 4.86
CA ALA A 212 -4.62 2.35 5.54
C ALA A 212 -4.40 2.08 7.04
N GLY A 213 -5.35 2.50 7.87
CA GLY A 213 -5.22 2.39 9.34
C GLY A 213 -5.10 0.95 9.88
N CYS A 214 -5.42 -0.07 9.08
CA CYS A 214 -5.16 -1.46 9.44
C CYS A 214 -3.68 -1.85 9.32
N TYR A 215 -2.89 -1.12 8.52
CA TYR A 215 -1.44 -1.29 8.40
C TYR A 215 -0.66 -0.23 9.17
N HIS A 216 -1.09 1.03 9.06
CA HIS A 216 -0.42 2.16 9.68
C HIS A 216 -1.06 2.49 11.03
N CYS A 217 -0.78 1.67 12.05
CA CYS A 217 -1.20 1.93 13.42
C CYS A 217 -0.19 1.40 14.45
N ALA A 218 -0.13 2.06 15.60
CA ALA A 218 0.80 1.73 16.68
C ALA A 218 0.71 0.27 17.16
N PRO A 219 -0.48 -0.35 17.30
CA PRO A 219 -0.57 -1.77 17.69
C PRO A 219 0.12 -2.70 16.70
N LEU A 220 -0.07 -2.51 15.39
CA LEU A 220 0.59 -3.38 14.39
C LEU A 220 2.11 -3.17 14.38
N LEU A 221 2.56 -1.92 14.46
CA LEU A 221 4.00 -1.62 14.53
C LEU A 221 4.65 -2.25 15.77
N SER A 222 3.99 -2.18 16.93
CA SER A 222 4.44 -2.83 18.16
C SER A 222 4.42 -4.34 18.03
N PHE A 223 3.40 -4.90 17.39
CA PHE A 223 3.30 -6.33 17.12
C PHE A 223 4.44 -6.81 16.21
N ILE A 224 4.82 -6.05 15.18
CA ILE A 224 5.95 -6.39 14.30
C ILE A 224 7.26 -6.43 15.10
N GLN A 225 7.45 -5.49 16.04
CA GLN A 225 8.62 -5.52 16.92
C GLN A 225 8.64 -6.76 17.83
N HIS A 226 7.48 -7.16 18.36
CA HIS A 226 7.36 -8.42 19.09
C HIS A 226 7.61 -9.64 18.19
N LEU A 227 7.05 -9.65 16.98
CA LEU A 227 7.24 -10.72 16.00
C LEU A 227 8.72 -10.90 15.66
N ASN A 228 9.47 -9.80 15.61
CA ASN A 228 10.93 -9.82 15.45
C ASN A 228 11.67 -10.46 16.63
N SER A 229 11.10 -10.63 17.82
CA SER A 229 11.76 -11.35 18.92
C SER A 229 11.49 -12.86 18.89
N CYS A 230 10.33 -13.28 18.38
CA CYS A 230 9.89 -14.69 18.41
C CYS A 230 9.97 -15.42 17.06
N SER A 231 10.01 -14.70 15.94
CA SER A 231 10.12 -15.29 14.59
C SER A 231 11.57 -15.55 14.17
N SER A 232 11.76 -16.60 13.38
CA SER A 232 13.04 -16.91 12.72
C SER A 232 13.35 -15.96 11.54
N ILE A 233 12.33 -15.25 11.04
CA ILE A 233 12.44 -14.23 10.00
C ILE A 233 12.28 -12.85 10.63
N LYS A 234 13.21 -11.93 10.33
CA LYS A 234 13.19 -10.55 10.83
C LYS A 234 12.63 -9.57 9.80
N VAL A 235 11.72 -8.72 10.22
CA VAL A 235 11.27 -7.54 9.49
C VAL A 235 12.29 -6.43 9.69
N LEU A 236 13.00 -6.05 8.62
CA LEU A 236 14.03 -5.01 8.67
C LEU A 236 13.46 -3.61 8.49
N GLN A 237 12.44 -3.49 7.64
CA GLN A 237 11.84 -2.21 7.27
C GLN A 237 10.38 -2.42 6.88
N TYR A 238 9.55 -1.42 7.17
CA TYR A 238 8.17 -1.36 6.73
C TYR A 238 7.89 -0.01 6.10
N ASN A 239 7.57 -0.01 4.80
CA ASN A 239 7.26 1.17 4.03
C ASN A 239 5.78 1.25 3.69
N PHE A 240 5.24 2.47 3.64
CA PHE A 240 3.88 2.72 3.22
C PHE A 240 3.84 3.36 1.85
N SER A 241 2.76 3.11 1.12
CA SER A 241 2.49 3.72 -0.17
C SER A 241 1.49 4.84 -0.01
N GLU A 242 1.70 5.93 -0.74
CA GLU A 242 0.71 6.99 -0.92
C GLU A 242 -0.61 6.41 -1.43
N ALA A 243 -1.71 7.08 -1.09
CA ALA A 243 -3.03 6.68 -1.55
C ALA A 243 -3.04 6.53 -3.08
N GLN A 244 -3.64 5.44 -3.57
CA GLN A 244 -3.75 5.13 -5.01
C GLN A 244 -2.41 4.91 -5.74
N SER A 245 -1.33 4.57 -5.04
CA SER A 245 -0.04 4.26 -5.66
C SER A 245 0.63 3.04 -5.04
N GLY A 246 1.48 2.35 -5.80
CA GLY A 246 2.46 1.38 -5.28
C GLY A 246 1.96 -0.04 -5.01
N LYS A 247 0.77 -0.42 -5.49
CA LYS A 247 0.11 -1.72 -5.23
C LYS A 247 -0.06 -2.64 -6.43
N ASP A 248 0.45 -2.24 -7.59
CA ASP A 248 0.09 -2.78 -8.89
C ASP A 248 0.18 -4.33 -8.96
N ILE A 249 1.11 -4.94 -8.22
CA ILE A 249 1.28 -6.40 -8.19
C ILE A 249 0.15 -7.13 -7.44
N CYS A 250 -0.31 -6.60 -6.30
CA CYS A 250 -1.40 -7.21 -5.53
C CYS A 250 -2.72 -7.03 -6.26
N ASP A 251 -2.96 -5.88 -6.88
CA ASP A 251 -4.15 -5.63 -7.70
C ASP A 251 -4.19 -6.56 -8.92
N ALA A 252 -3.08 -6.69 -9.65
CA ALA A 252 -2.98 -7.60 -10.79
C ALA A 252 -3.23 -9.06 -10.38
N LYS A 253 -2.62 -9.51 -9.26
CA LYS A 253 -2.84 -10.87 -8.73
C LYS A 253 -4.27 -11.09 -8.26
N THR A 254 -4.88 -10.09 -7.63
CA THR A 254 -6.29 -10.12 -7.24
C THR A 254 -7.18 -10.32 -8.46
N ALA A 255 -6.95 -9.57 -9.53
CA ALA A 255 -7.70 -9.70 -10.77
C ALA A 255 -7.54 -11.11 -11.37
N HIS A 256 -6.33 -11.65 -11.42
CA HIS A 256 -6.07 -13.01 -11.91
C HIS A 256 -6.79 -14.08 -11.07
N CYS A 257 -6.69 -14.00 -9.75
CA CYS A 257 -7.40 -14.90 -8.83
C CYS A 257 -8.91 -14.82 -9.03
N LYS A 258 -9.45 -13.61 -9.16
CA LYS A 258 -10.90 -13.39 -9.38
C LYS A 258 -11.36 -14.00 -10.69
N MET A 259 -10.62 -13.80 -11.79
CA MET A 259 -10.95 -14.39 -13.09
C MET A 259 -10.92 -15.92 -13.05
N HIS A 260 -9.95 -16.51 -12.34
CA HIS A 260 -9.87 -17.95 -12.16
C HIS A 260 -11.08 -18.51 -11.39
N MET A 261 -11.46 -17.86 -10.28
CA MET A 261 -12.66 -18.23 -9.52
C MET A 261 -13.95 -18.07 -10.33
N ILE A 262 -14.08 -17.00 -11.12
CA ILE A 262 -15.24 -16.82 -12.01
C ILE A 262 -15.33 -17.96 -13.04
N ARG A 263 -14.19 -18.37 -13.62
CA ARG A 263 -14.15 -19.52 -14.54
C ARG A 263 -14.58 -20.82 -13.84
N TYR A 264 -14.03 -21.09 -12.66
CA TYR A 264 -14.40 -22.25 -11.86
C TYR A 264 -15.91 -22.30 -11.58
N SER A 265 -16.53 -21.15 -11.29
CA SER A 265 -17.99 -21.09 -11.13
C SER A 265 -18.77 -21.28 -12.44
N GLY A 266 -18.23 -20.78 -13.55
CA GLY A 266 -18.76 -21.02 -14.90
C GLY A 266 -18.78 -22.50 -15.29
N GLU A 267 -17.91 -23.32 -14.70
CA GLU A 267 -17.85 -24.78 -14.90
C GLU A 267 -18.91 -25.55 -14.11
N GLY A 268 -19.78 -24.89 -13.35
CA GLY A 268 -20.86 -25.52 -12.60
C GLY A 268 -20.71 -25.48 -11.07
N HIS A 269 -19.67 -24.83 -10.56
CA HIS A 269 -19.35 -24.83 -9.14
C HIS A 269 -19.87 -23.57 -8.42
N ASP A 270 -20.28 -23.76 -7.15
CA ASP A 270 -20.63 -22.65 -6.26
C ASP A 270 -19.41 -22.23 -5.44
N ILE A 271 -19.28 -20.92 -5.20
CA ILE A 271 -18.24 -20.32 -4.35
C ILE A 271 -18.94 -19.45 -3.32
N VAL A 272 -19.34 -20.05 -2.20
CA VAL A 272 -20.17 -19.36 -1.19
C VAL A 272 -19.48 -19.20 0.16
N THR A 273 -18.52 -20.07 0.48
CA THR A 273 -17.76 -20.04 1.72
C THR A 273 -16.28 -19.70 1.47
N PRO A 274 -15.55 -19.27 2.51
CA PRO A 274 -14.08 -19.16 2.47
C PRO A 274 -13.39 -20.45 2.02
N GLN A 275 -13.91 -21.62 2.43
CA GLN A 275 -13.43 -22.92 2.00
C GLN A 275 -13.61 -23.13 0.50
N ASP A 276 -14.78 -22.79 -0.04
CA ASP A 276 -15.05 -22.91 -1.48
C ASP A 276 -14.13 -21.99 -2.28
N MET A 277 -13.89 -20.78 -1.77
CA MET A 277 -12.98 -19.82 -2.38
C MET A 277 -11.54 -20.36 -2.41
N ARG A 278 -11.08 -21.00 -1.32
CA ARG A 278 -9.79 -21.71 -1.32
C ARG A 278 -9.77 -22.86 -2.33
N ALA A 279 -10.81 -23.68 -2.37
CA ALA A 279 -10.90 -24.80 -3.30
C ALA A 279 -10.85 -24.32 -4.75
N ALA A 280 -11.60 -23.25 -5.07
CA ALA A 280 -11.63 -22.62 -6.38
C ALA A 280 -10.24 -22.10 -6.81
N LEU A 281 -9.46 -21.51 -5.90
CA LEU A 281 -8.10 -21.01 -6.21
C LEU A 281 -7.07 -22.12 -6.49
N HIS A 282 -7.34 -23.34 -6.02
CA HIS A 282 -6.49 -24.53 -6.23
C HIS A 282 -7.04 -25.46 -7.31
N ALA A 283 -8.21 -25.18 -7.87
CA ALA A 283 -8.84 -26.00 -8.90
C ALA A 283 -8.08 -25.92 -10.23
N ASN A 284 -8.20 -26.95 -11.08
CA ASN A 284 -7.65 -26.97 -12.43
C ASN A 284 -6.14 -26.64 -12.50
N GLY A 285 -5.36 -27.11 -11.52
CA GLY A 285 -3.92 -26.83 -11.40
C GLY A 285 -3.57 -25.52 -10.67
N GLY A 286 -4.59 -24.78 -10.23
CA GLY A 286 -4.48 -23.55 -9.45
C GLY A 286 -3.99 -22.34 -10.24
N VAL A 287 -3.92 -21.19 -9.57
CA VAL A 287 -3.34 -19.97 -10.14
C VAL A 287 -1.82 -20.00 -9.98
N LYS A 288 -1.06 -19.81 -11.07
CA LYS A 288 0.41 -19.88 -11.06
C LYS A 288 1.01 -18.96 -9.99
N GLY A 289 1.81 -19.57 -9.11
CA GLY A 289 2.51 -18.89 -8.03
C GLY A 289 1.60 -18.42 -6.89
N VAL A 290 0.37 -18.92 -6.78
CA VAL A 290 -0.58 -18.56 -5.72
C VAL A 290 -0.71 -19.69 -4.70
N LEU A 291 -0.69 -19.33 -3.42
CA LEU A 291 -0.97 -20.22 -2.30
C LEU A 291 -2.11 -19.63 -1.48
N ALA A 292 -3.26 -20.31 -1.45
CA ALA A 292 -4.42 -19.87 -0.69
C ALA A 292 -4.59 -20.65 0.62
N SER A 293 -4.79 -19.92 1.72
CA SER A 293 -5.13 -20.44 3.05
C SER A 293 -6.39 -19.75 3.59
N VAL A 294 -7.13 -20.46 4.43
CA VAL A 294 -8.26 -19.89 5.16
C VAL A 294 -7.81 -19.62 6.59
N VAL A 295 -8.03 -18.40 7.07
CA VAL A 295 -7.60 -17.94 8.39
C VAL A 295 -8.82 -17.54 9.21
N SER A 296 -8.85 -18.00 10.47
CA SER A 296 -9.83 -17.58 11.47
C SER A 296 -9.13 -16.70 12.49
N VAL A 297 -9.60 -15.46 12.64
CA VAL A 297 -9.06 -14.50 13.62
C VAL A 297 -10.01 -14.43 14.80
N ASP A 298 -9.60 -14.99 15.95
CA ASP A 298 -10.39 -14.94 17.18
C ASP A 298 -10.24 -13.56 17.84
N ARG A 299 -11.32 -12.78 17.84
CA ARG A 299 -11.32 -11.43 18.41
C ARG A 299 -11.26 -11.39 19.94
N GLY A 300 -11.50 -12.51 20.63
CA GLY A 300 -11.43 -12.59 22.09
C GLY A 300 -10.05 -12.23 22.66
N GLN A 301 -9.00 -12.32 21.85
CA GLN A 301 -7.65 -11.92 22.22
C GLN A 301 -7.40 -10.41 22.06
N SER A 302 -8.03 -9.75 21.07
CA SER A 302 -7.85 -8.31 20.84
C SER A 302 -8.36 -7.42 21.99
N THR A 303 -9.40 -7.87 22.72
CA THR A 303 -9.91 -7.18 23.93
C THR A 303 -9.00 -7.37 25.13
N ARG A 304 -8.28 -8.49 25.24
CA ARG A 304 -7.30 -8.72 26.31
C ARG A 304 -6.04 -7.87 26.11
N GLU A 305 -5.58 -7.71 24.88
CA GLU A 305 -4.42 -6.87 24.55
C GLU A 305 -4.68 -5.38 24.78
N LYS A 306 -5.88 -4.88 24.46
CA LYS A 306 -6.28 -3.49 24.77
C LYS A 306 -6.22 -3.19 26.27
N ASN A 307 -6.64 -4.14 27.11
CA ASN A 307 -6.62 -4.00 28.56
C ASN A 307 -5.22 -4.12 29.15
N GLY A 308 -4.32 -4.89 28.51
CA GLY A 308 -2.92 -5.00 28.90
C GLY A 308 -2.14 -3.69 28.71
N VAL A 309 -2.39 -2.98 27.61
CA VAL A 309 -1.76 -1.68 27.33
C VAL A 309 -2.24 -0.60 28.31
N GLN A 310 -3.53 -0.57 28.65
CA GLN A 310 -4.05 0.36 29.66
C GLN A 310 -3.52 0.08 31.08
N ASN A 311 -3.40 -1.19 31.48
CA ASN A 311 -2.87 -1.53 32.81
C ASN A 311 -1.37 -1.29 32.95
N SER A 312 -0.59 -1.33 31.86
CA SER A 312 0.84 -1.00 31.89
C SER A 312 1.15 0.49 32.07
N GLN A 313 0.18 1.39 31.81
CA GLN A 313 0.32 2.83 32.06
C GLN A 313 -0.05 3.26 33.49
N HIS A 314 -0.62 2.35 34.31
CA HIS A 314 -0.96 2.63 35.71
C HIS A 314 0.04 2.08 36.72
N GLN A 315 0.98 1.23 36.32
CA GLN A 315 2.00 0.66 37.23
C GLN A 315 3.37 1.35 37.17
N SER A 316 3.49 2.45 36.44
CA SER A 316 4.73 3.24 36.34
C SER A 316 4.68 4.60 37.05
N ASN A 317 3.68 4.82 37.92
CA ASN A 317 3.51 6.01 38.76
C ASN A 317 3.32 5.65 40.25
N GLU A 318 4.12 4.72 40.76
CA GLU A 318 4.40 4.57 42.20
C GLU A 318 5.91 4.57 42.45
#